data_AF-A0A8J5MKK9-F1
#
_entry.id   AF-A0A8J5MKK9-F1
#
_cell.length_a   1.000
_cell.length_b   1.000
_cell.length_c   1.000
_cell.angle_alpha   90.00
_cell.angle_beta   90.00
_cell.angle_gamma   90.00
#
_symmetry.space_group_name_H-M   'P 1'
#
loop_
_entity.id
_entity.type
_entity.pdbx_description
1 polymer ?
#
loop_
_entity_poly.entity_id
_entity_poly.type
_entity_poly.pdbx_seq_one_letter_code
_entity_poly.pdbx_strand_id
1 'polypeptide(L)'
;MASGYGAWTIIVVLVVAYLGTFLVVSAQPCHEGSMSSQCQCESHQPGTLKPLTLSFSLPPTVTHIHIHNCNSTVTVTSNAFEGLDSLEDITFQSISHLKLESSSLHLIIFHQNNFSLTFDSVWRLSLAEDAIQLQGEGGPNMKENIIIRNSFITNLQHNAIVGSLHELRLENVILSQAPAPRAINTGPEGASVFINSMDASTHGLSSEWLTGKISHLSIINSSLTLLPGAFTGVNMTGVPTSRFTFLNNQLGYPKWFPGNTTSVPSLPTRSLDLTVPRQGLIINASNNKMTCSCEDTVWLREDPQTDLKHIIQQSIKCLEDKAGSPVARCSAVSNTGLVSAIVVSLTLSCVTHWVQLALS
;
A
#
# COMPACT_ATOMS: atom_id res chain seq x y z
N MET A 1 6.95 -7.23 88.70
CA MET A 1 6.96 -8.63 88.21
C MET A 1 5.57 -8.93 87.67
N ALA A 2 5.52 -9.44 86.43
CA ALA A 2 4.39 -10.08 85.73
C ALA A 2 3.00 -9.40 85.84
N SER A 3 2.52 -8.60 84.87
CA SER A 3 1.99 -8.98 83.54
C SER A 3 0.99 -10.16 83.54
N GLY A 4 -0.28 -9.87 83.27
CA GLY A 4 -1.35 -10.85 83.10
C GLY A 4 -2.64 -10.25 82.53
N TYR A 5 -2.62 -9.97 81.22
CA TYR A 5 -3.70 -9.87 80.23
C TYR A 5 -5.11 -9.39 80.63
N GLY A 6 -5.42 -8.14 80.26
CA GLY A 6 -6.76 -7.67 79.95
C GLY A 6 -7.01 -7.71 78.44
N ALA A 7 -8.16 -8.25 78.03
CA ALA A 7 -8.60 -8.31 76.65
C ALA A 7 -8.90 -6.91 76.10
N TRP A 8 -8.36 -6.58 74.93
CA TRP A 8 -8.70 -5.40 74.15
C TRP A 8 -9.44 -5.81 72.89
N THR A 9 -10.63 -5.25 72.70
CA THR A 9 -11.40 -5.33 71.46
C THR A 9 -10.77 -4.40 70.43
N ILE A 10 -10.23 -4.96 69.35
CA ILE A 10 -9.73 -4.19 68.21
C ILE A 10 -10.93 -3.84 67.32
N ILE A 11 -11.28 -2.55 67.26
CA ILE A 11 -12.16 -2.01 66.23
C ILE A 11 -11.28 -1.77 65.00
N VAL A 12 -11.39 -2.65 64.01
CA VAL A 12 -10.80 -2.43 62.67
C VAL A 12 -11.70 -1.46 61.93
N VAL A 13 -11.30 -0.18 61.90
CA VAL A 13 -11.88 0.81 60.97
C VAL A 13 -11.28 0.54 59.60
N LEU A 14 -12.07 -0.10 58.74
CA LEU A 14 -11.74 -0.32 57.34
C LEU A 14 -11.82 1.03 56.61
N VAL A 15 -10.67 1.68 56.38
CA VAL A 15 -10.58 2.79 55.44
C VAL A 15 -10.62 2.19 54.04
N VAL A 16 -11.81 2.18 53.44
CA VAL A 16 -12.00 1.89 52.02
C VAL A 16 -11.41 3.04 51.22
N ALA A 17 -10.12 2.94 50.91
CA ALA A 17 -9.53 3.73 49.84
C ALA A 17 -10.15 3.27 48.52
N TYR A 18 -10.74 4.21 47.80
CA TYR A 18 -11.27 4.09 46.44
C TYR A 18 -10.18 3.57 45.49
N LEU A 19 -10.00 2.26 45.42
CA LEU A 19 -9.45 1.59 44.25
C LEU A 19 -10.58 1.60 43.23
N GLY A 20 -10.47 2.52 42.26
CA GLY A 20 -11.36 2.56 41.11
C GLY A 20 -11.47 1.16 40.53
N THR A 21 -12.63 0.56 40.69
CA THR A 21 -13.02 -0.66 40.01
C THR A 21 -12.91 -0.39 38.52
N PHE A 22 -11.84 -0.91 37.92
CA PHE A 22 -11.75 -1.01 36.48
C PHE A 22 -12.85 -2.00 36.05
N LEU A 23 -14.00 -1.45 35.70
CA LEU A 23 -14.98 -2.13 34.86
C LEU A 23 -14.28 -2.46 33.54
N VAL A 24 -13.78 -3.69 33.46
CA VAL A 24 -13.53 -4.41 32.21
C VAL A 24 -14.89 -4.59 31.58
N VAL A 25 -15.29 -3.62 30.75
CA VAL A 25 -16.39 -3.83 29.81
C VAL A 25 -15.79 -4.78 28.78
N SER A 26 -16.11 -6.06 28.90
CA SER A 26 -15.79 -7.04 27.88
C SER A 26 -16.43 -6.55 26.59
N ALA A 27 -15.61 -6.25 25.57
CA ALA A 27 -16.06 -6.58 24.21
C ALA A 27 -16.54 -8.04 24.29
N GLN A 28 -17.67 -8.36 23.68
CA GLN A 28 -18.22 -9.71 23.72
C GLN A 28 -17.05 -10.67 23.41
N PRO A 29 -16.65 -11.56 24.35
CA PRO A 29 -15.50 -12.43 24.12
C PRO A 29 -15.75 -13.15 22.80
N CYS A 30 -14.72 -13.22 21.95
CA CYS A 30 -14.85 -13.86 20.65
C CYS A 30 -15.60 -15.18 20.84
N HIS A 31 -16.76 -15.32 20.22
CA HIS A 31 -17.54 -16.53 20.39
C HIS A 31 -16.72 -17.67 19.79
N GLU A 32 -16.21 -18.55 20.66
CA GLU A 32 -15.42 -19.70 20.24
C GLU A 32 -16.33 -20.70 19.54
N GLY A 33 -16.23 -20.75 18.21
CA GLY A 33 -16.62 -21.92 17.44
C GLY A 33 -15.47 -22.93 17.45
N SER A 34 -15.77 -24.22 17.32
CA SER A 34 -14.77 -25.29 17.44
C SER A 34 -13.59 -25.23 16.45
N MET A 35 -13.70 -24.44 15.38
CA MET A 35 -12.66 -24.25 14.34
C MET A 35 -12.49 -22.78 13.87
N SER A 36 -13.38 -21.88 14.29
CA SER A 36 -13.43 -20.48 13.84
C SER A 36 -13.72 -19.56 15.03
N SER A 37 -12.92 -18.51 15.19
CA SER A 37 -13.14 -17.49 16.20
C SER A 37 -13.70 -16.23 15.55
N GLN A 38 -14.90 -15.83 15.97
CA GLN A 38 -15.52 -14.59 15.50
C GLN A 38 -15.54 -13.57 16.65
N CYS A 39 -14.89 -12.44 16.43
CA CYS A 39 -14.84 -11.32 17.36
C CYS A 39 -15.68 -10.17 16.79
N GLN A 40 -16.82 -9.91 17.40
CA GLN A 40 -17.69 -8.78 17.06
C GLN A 40 -17.55 -7.70 18.14
N CYS A 41 -17.27 -6.46 17.72
CA CYS A 41 -16.95 -5.36 18.62
C CYS A 41 -18.14 -4.40 18.90
N GLU A 42 -19.37 -4.79 18.60
CA GLU A 42 -20.51 -3.87 18.69
C GLU A 42 -20.72 -3.35 20.12
N SER A 43 -20.68 -2.03 20.28
CA SER A 43 -21.10 -1.41 21.53
C SER A 43 -22.62 -1.27 21.55
N HIS A 44 -23.26 -1.85 22.56
CA HIS A 44 -24.67 -1.60 22.85
C HIS A 44 -24.98 -0.16 23.28
N GLN A 45 -23.98 0.71 23.44
CA GLN A 45 -24.19 2.12 23.80
C GLN A 45 -23.29 3.08 23.00
N PRO A 46 -23.87 4.06 22.27
CA PRO A 46 -23.10 5.12 21.65
C PRO A 46 -22.54 6.06 22.73
N GLY A 47 -21.21 6.13 22.88
CA GLY A 47 -20.59 7.22 23.66
C GLY A 47 -19.27 6.95 24.39
N THR A 48 -18.87 5.71 24.66
CA THR A 48 -17.58 5.42 25.33
C THR A 48 -16.96 4.11 24.86
N LEU A 49 -16.43 4.12 23.64
CA LEU A 49 -15.69 2.98 23.10
C LEU A 49 -14.24 3.03 23.61
N LYS A 50 -13.89 2.16 24.56
CA LYS A 50 -12.49 1.93 24.94
C LYS A 50 -11.75 1.25 23.79
N PRO A 51 -10.44 1.52 23.62
CA PRO A 51 -9.61 0.75 22.69
C PRO A 51 -9.72 -0.75 22.99
N LEU A 52 -9.91 -1.57 21.97
CA LEU A 52 -9.86 -3.02 22.07
C LEU A 52 -8.42 -3.46 21.85
N THR A 53 -7.80 -4.01 22.89
CA THR A 53 -6.49 -4.66 22.77
C THR A 53 -6.72 -6.14 22.56
N LEU A 54 -6.27 -6.68 21.43
CA LEU A 54 -6.38 -8.10 21.11
C LEU A 54 -5.09 -8.82 21.52
N SER A 55 -5.18 -9.63 22.57
CA SER A 55 -4.20 -10.64 22.95
C SER A 55 -4.93 -11.98 23.00
N PHE A 56 -4.63 -12.89 22.07
CA PHE A 56 -5.36 -14.14 21.96
C PHE A 56 -4.67 -15.23 22.79
N SER A 57 -5.44 -15.90 23.65
CA SER A 57 -5.10 -17.23 24.17
C SER A 57 -6.00 -18.25 23.48
N LEU A 58 -5.97 -18.28 22.15
CA LEU A 58 -6.81 -19.16 21.35
C LEU A 58 -6.17 -20.55 21.21
N PRO A 59 -6.97 -21.62 21.05
CA PRO A 59 -6.43 -22.95 20.78
C PRO A 59 -5.62 -22.97 19.47
N PRO A 60 -4.55 -23.77 19.37
CA PRO A 60 -3.74 -23.90 18.14
C PRO A 60 -4.53 -24.47 16.96
N THR A 61 -5.71 -25.04 17.21
CA THR A 61 -6.63 -25.59 16.19
C THR A 61 -7.50 -24.54 15.50
N VAL A 62 -7.42 -23.27 15.90
CA VAL A 62 -8.17 -22.20 15.23
C VAL A 62 -7.61 -22.00 13.83
N THR A 63 -8.51 -22.07 12.84
CA THR A 63 -8.15 -21.93 11.42
C THR A 63 -8.60 -20.58 10.85
N HIS A 64 -9.67 -19.98 11.41
CA HIS A 64 -10.25 -18.74 10.90
C HIS A 64 -10.44 -17.74 12.04
N ILE A 65 -10.02 -16.49 11.83
CA ILE A 65 -10.25 -15.38 12.77
C ILE A 65 -10.92 -14.23 12.02
N HIS A 66 -12.12 -13.85 12.46
CA HIS A 66 -12.84 -12.71 11.88
C HIS A 66 -13.09 -11.65 12.95
N ILE A 67 -12.52 -10.47 12.77
CA ILE A 67 -12.71 -9.31 13.64
C ILE A 67 -13.49 -8.26 12.86
N HIS A 68 -14.71 -7.97 13.30
CA HIS A 68 -15.61 -7.13 12.51
C HIS A 68 -16.49 -6.17 13.32
N ASN A 69 -16.99 -5.15 12.62
CA ASN A 69 -17.92 -4.13 13.14
C ASN A 69 -17.38 -3.38 14.37
N CYS A 70 -16.09 -3.00 14.32
CA CYS A 70 -15.43 -2.29 15.41
C CYS A 70 -15.45 -0.79 15.16
N ASN A 71 -16.41 -0.10 15.76
CA ASN A 71 -16.51 1.37 15.72
C ASN A 71 -15.45 2.08 16.59
N SER A 72 -14.58 1.32 17.26
CA SER A 72 -13.51 1.80 18.14
C SER A 72 -12.14 1.58 17.52
N THR A 73 -11.09 1.99 18.25
CA THR A 73 -9.73 1.57 17.93
C THR A 73 -9.51 0.13 18.35
N VAL A 74 -9.09 -0.70 17.40
CA VAL A 74 -8.58 -2.05 17.60
C VAL A 74 -7.07 -1.99 17.50
N THR A 75 -6.38 -2.38 18.57
CA THR A 75 -4.93 -2.55 18.59
C THR A 75 -4.62 -4.04 18.67
N VAL A 76 -3.94 -4.54 17.65
CA VAL A 76 -3.34 -5.87 17.66
C VAL A 76 -1.94 -5.69 18.24
N THR A 77 -1.67 -6.33 19.38
CA THR A 77 -0.37 -6.25 20.04
C THR A 77 0.63 -7.18 19.38
N SER A 78 1.91 -6.95 19.67
CA SER A 78 2.98 -7.89 19.32
C SER A 78 2.63 -9.32 19.73
N ASN A 79 2.92 -10.26 18.83
CA ASN A 79 2.72 -11.70 19.00
C ASN A 79 1.29 -12.11 19.36
N ALA A 80 0.28 -11.32 18.98
CA ALA A 80 -1.11 -11.61 19.31
C ALA A 80 -1.58 -12.98 18.77
N PHE A 81 -0.95 -13.49 17.70
CA PHE A 81 -1.30 -14.76 17.05
C PHE A 81 -0.23 -15.84 17.22
N GLU A 82 0.66 -15.71 18.20
CA GLU A 82 1.69 -16.71 18.49
C GLU A 82 1.08 -18.07 18.84
N GLY A 83 1.62 -19.15 18.26
CA GLY A 83 1.17 -20.52 18.51
C GLY A 83 -0.09 -20.94 17.76
N LEU A 84 -0.63 -20.10 16.87
CA LEU A 84 -1.79 -20.42 16.02
C LEU A 84 -1.34 -20.98 14.66
N ASP A 85 -0.69 -22.14 14.71
CA ASP A 85 -0.03 -22.74 13.53
C ASP A 85 -1.03 -23.18 12.46
N SER A 86 -2.28 -23.47 12.83
CA SER A 86 -3.33 -23.93 11.90
C SER A 86 -4.09 -22.80 11.20
N LEU A 87 -3.67 -21.54 11.35
CA LEU A 87 -4.40 -20.41 10.74
C LEU A 87 -4.36 -20.45 9.21
N GLU A 88 -5.54 -20.28 8.63
CA GLU A 88 -5.81 -20.22 7.18
C GLU A 88 -6.39 -18.86 6.78
N ASP A 89 -7.18 -18.22 7.64
CA ASP A 89 -7.77 -16.90 7.34
C ASP A 89 -7.78 -15.96 8.54
N ILE A 90 -7.41 -14.70 8.28
CA ILE A 90 -7.62 -13.59 9.21
C ILE A 90 -8.30 -12.46 8.45
N THR A 91 -9.49 -12.06 8.91
CA THR A 91 -10.23 -10.95 8.31
C THR A 91 -10.49 -9.85 9.33
N PHE A 92 -10.09 -8.62 9.01
CA PHE A 92 -10.46 -7.39 9.70
C PHE A 92 -11.45 -6.61 8.85
N GLN A 93 -12.71 -6.49 9.29
CA GLN A 93 -13.78 -5.89 8.49
C GLN A 93 -14.54 -4.79 9.21
N SER A 94 -14.82 -3.67 8.54
CA SER A 94 -15.66 -2.59 9.09
C SER A 94 -15.11 -2.08 10.44
N ILE A 95 -13.84 -1.69 10.44
CA ILE A 95 -13.12 -1.21 11.63
C ILE A 95 -12.81 0.29 11.47
N SER A 96 -13.14 1.09 12.48
CA SER A 96 -12.89 2.53 12.46
C SER A 96 -11.40 2.86 12.52
N HIS A 97 -10.67 2.24 13.44
CA HIS A 97 -9.22 2.40 13.54
C HIS A 97 -8.58 1.05 13.85
N LEU A 98 -7.70 0.56 12.99
CA LEU A 98 -6.93 -0.65 13.20
C LEU A 98 -5.46 -0.31 13.25
N LYS A 99 -4.82 -0.65 14.37
CA LYS A 99 -3.38 -0.52 14.57
C LYS A 99 -2.79 -1.91 14.77
N LEU A 100 -1.87 -2.30 13.89
CA LEU A 100 -1.01 -3.44 14.12
C LEU A 100 0.34 -2.90 14.62
N GLU A 101 0.72 -3.33 15.82
CA GLU A 101 2.04 -3.08 16.39
C GLU A 101 3.09 -3.99 15.77
N SER A 102 4.36 -3.75 16.08
CA SER A 102 5.46 -4.57 15.55
C SER A 102 5.29 -6.03 15.92
N SER A 103 5.55 -6.93 14.97
CA SER A 103 5.37 -8.37 15.10
C SER A 103 3.95 -8.79 15.53
N SER A 104 2.92 -8.01 15.21
CA SER A 104 1.53 -8.38 15.51
C SER A 104 1.17 -9.72 14.90
N LEU A 105 1.54 -9.90 13.63
CA LEU A 105 1.32 -11.09 12.83
C LEU A 105 2.66 -11.64 12.41
N HIS A 106 3.26 -12.48 13.25
CA HIS A 106 4.44 -13.25 12.88
C HIS A 106 4.03 -14.72 12.75
N LEU A 107 3.75 -15.14 11.51
CA LEU A 107 3.17 -16.44 11.22
C LEU A 107 4.14 -17.24 10.34
N ILE A 108 4.34 -18.50 10.73
CA ILE A 108 5.06 -19.47 9.92
C ILE A 108 4.05 -20.47 9.36
N ILE A 109 3.85 -20.44 8.06
CA ILE A 109 2.79 -21.13 7.35
C ILE A 109 3.42 -22.35 6.67
N PHE A 110 3.30 -23.51 7.32
CA PHE A 110 3.86 -24.79 6.84
C PHE A 110 2.80 -25.73 6.26
N HIS A 111 1.54 -25.29 6.16
CA HIS A 111 0.43 -26.15 5.77
C HIS A 111 0.13 -26.10 4.27
N GLN A 112 -0.53 -27.15 3.76
CA GLN A 112 -0.92 -27.24 2.35
C GLN A 112 -2.05 -26.28 1.95
N ASN A 113 -2.63 -25.54 2.89
CA ASN A 113 -3.79 -24.69 2.64
C ASN A 113 -3.39 -23.24 2.37
N ASN A 114 -4.27 -22.50 1.70
CA ASN A 114 -4.02 -21.10 1.36
C ASN A 114 -4.22 -20.22 2.59
N PHE A 115 -3.21 -19.44 2.96
CA PHE A 115 -3.36 -18.42 4.00
C PHE A 115 -3.86 -17.11 3.37
N SER A 116 -4.86 -16.49 3.99
CA SER A 116 -5.35 -15.17 3.58
C SER A 116 -5.42 -14.21 4.77
N LEU A 117 -4.91 -13.00 4.55
CA LEU A 117 -5.05 -11.87 5.45
C LEU A 117 -5.80 -10.74 4.73
N THR A 118 -7.00 -10.44 5.19
CA THR A 118 -7.88 -9.45 4.57
C THR A 118 -8.15 -8.28 5.51
N PHE A 119 -7.93 -7.07 5.01
CA PHE A 119 -8.37 -5.81 5.60
C PHE A 119 -9.43 -5.20 4.69
N ASP A 120 -10.67 -5.12 5.16
CA ASP A 120 -11.79 -4.62 4.38
C ASP A 120 -12.53 -3.50 5.10
N SER A 121 -12.65 -2.35 4.44
CA SER A 121 -13.42 -1.23 4.99
C SER A 121 -12.87 -0.75 6.34
N VAL A 122 -11.53 -0.64 6.42
CA VAL A 122 -10.81 -0.13 7.59
C VAL A 122 -10.59 1.38 7.40
N TRP A 123 -11.30 2.18 8.20
CA TRP A 123 -11.28 3.64 8.04
C TRP A 123 -9.94 4.29 8.39
N ARG A 124 -9.15 3.70 9.28
CA ARG A 124 -7.74 4.10 9.49
C ARG A 124 -6.90 2.88 9.79
N LEU A 125 -6.06 2.48 8.84
CA LEU A 125 -5.13 1.37 8.98
C LEU A 125 -3.73 1.90 9.28
N SER A 126 -3.16 1.49 10.40
CA SER A 126 -1.78 1.79 10.79
C SER A 126 -1.00 0.50 10.96
N LEU A 127 -0.01 0.29 10.09
CA LEU A 127 0.93 -0.82 10.18
C LEU A 127 2.29 -0.29 10.67
N ALA A 128 2.69 -0.73 11.86
CA ALA A 128 4.01 -0.45 12.41
C ALA A 128 5.13 -1.19 11.65
N GLU A 129 6.38 -0.92 12.02
CA GLU A 129 7.52 -1.68 11.49
C GLU A 129 7.38 -3.16 11.83
N ASP A 130 7.65 -4.03 10.87
CA ASP A 130 7.59 -5.49 11.01
C ASP A 130 6.22 -6.02 11.49
N ALA A 131 5.14 -5.27 11.25
CA ALA A 131 3.80 -5.60 11.76
C ALA A 131 3.27 -6.95 11.23
N ILE A 132 3.53 -7.24 9.95
CA ILE A 132 3.11 -8.46 9.27
C ILE A 132 4.35 -9.15 8.70
N GLN A 133 4.65 -10.33 9.24
CA GLN A 133 5.73 -11.21 8.82
C GLN A 133 5.14 -12.59 8.52
N LEU A 134 5.05 -12.92 7.22
CA LEU A 134 4.53 -14.20 6.75
C LEU A 134 5.66 -15.04 6.15
N GLN A 135 6.04 -16.09 6.86
CA GLN A 135 7.04 -17.04 6.39
C GLN A 135 6.36 -18.30 5.87
N GLY A 136 6.39 -18.49 4.56
CA GLY A 136 5.73 -19.61 3.86
C GLY A 136 6.68 -20.55 3.13
N GLU A 137 6.12 -21.58 2.51
CA GLU A 137 6.82 -22.38 1.50
C GLU A 137 7.15 -21.53 0.26
N GLY A 138 8.32 -21.77 -0.34
CA GLY A 138 8.79 -21.05 -1.52
C GLY A 138 8.13 -21.47 -2.84
N GLY A 139 8.27 -20.64 -3.88
CA GLY A 139 7.97 -20.99 -5.26
C GLY A 139 6.48 -21.26 -5.58
N PRO A 140 6.13 -22.26 -6.40
CA PRO A 140 4.76 -22.51 -6.85
C PRO A 140 3.81 -22.96 -5.73
N ASN A 141 4.35 -23.29 -4.55
CA ASN A 141 3.59 -23.64 -3.36
C ASN A 141 3.26 -22.42 -2.49
N MET A 142 3.65 -21.21 -2.91
CA MET A 142 3.26 -19.98 -2.24
C MET A 142 1.77 -19.80 -2.23
N LYS A 143 1.27 -19.44 -1.06
CA LYS A 143 -0.14 -19.53 -0.72
C LYS A 143 -0.60 -18.40 0.17
N GLU A 144 0.30 -17.47 0.48
CA GLU A 144 0.10 -16.31 1.33
C GLU A 144 -0.46 -15.16 0.51
N ASN A 145 -1.69 -14.78 0.83
CA ASN A 145 -2.39 -13.70 0.15
C ASN A 145 -2.68 -12.58 1.13
N ILE A 146 -2.35 -11.34 0.77
CA ILE A 146 -2.73 -10.15 1.54
C ILE A 146 -3.63 -9.28 0.68
N ILE A 147 -4.81 -8.96 1.21
CA ILE A 147 -5.80 -8.12 0.54
C ILE A 147 -6.11 -6.93 1.44
N ILE A 148 -5.83 -5.72 0.97
CA ILE A 148 -6.25 -4.48 1.62
C ILE A 148 -7.23 -3.79 0.68
N ARG A 149 -8.48 -3.64 1.11
CA ARG A 149 -9.51 -2.99 0.31
C ARG A 149 -10.34 -1.97 1.08
N ASN A 150 -10.83 -0.97 0.36
CA ASN A 150 -11.71 0.09 0.89
C ASN A 150 -11.13 0.74 2.16
N SER A 151 -9.82 0.98 2.19
CA SER A 151 -9.10 1.32 3.41
C SER A 151 -8.29 2.60 3.25
N PHE A 152 -8.22 3.39 4.33
CA PHE A 152 -7.37 4.57 4.40
C PHE A 152 -6.14 4.24 5.25
N ILE A 153 -5.00 4.05 4.59
CA ILE A 153 -3.75 3.68 5.25
C ILE A 153 -3.13 4.96 5.80
N THR A 154 -3.17 5.09 7.12
CA THR A 154 -2.58 6.23 7.82
C THR A 154 -1.10 6.09 8.07
N ASN A 155 -0.62 4.86 8.13
CA ASN A 155 0.77 4.57 8.41
C ASN A 155 1.20 3.24 7.79
N LEU A 156 2.31 3.27 7.06
CA LEU A 156 2.95 2.10 6.47
C LEU A 156 4.46 2.25 6.66
N GLN A 157 4.96 1.73 7.78
CA GLN A 157 6.35 1.85 8.20
C GLN A 157 7.28 0.89 7.44
N HIS A 158 8.59 1.00 7.70
CA HIS A 158 9.60 0.11 7.12
C HIS A 158 9.26 -1.34 7.41
N ASN A 159 9.34 -2.22 6.41
CA ASN A 159 9.02 -3.64 6.55
C ASN A 159 7.65 -3.92 7.19
N ALA A 160 6.68 -3.02 7.07
CA ALA A 160 5.35 -3.21 7.63
C ALA A 160 4.68 -4.50 7.14
N ILE A 161 4.97 -4.87 5.89
CA ILE A 161 4.57 -6.16 5.30
C ILE A 161 5.81 -6.82 4.73
N VAL A 162 6.22 -7.95 5.30
CA VAL A 162 7.27 -8.82 4.77
C VAL A 162 6.73 -10.22 4.66
N GLY A 163 6.89 -10.83 3.50
CA GLY A 163 6.58 -12.24 3.39
C GLY A 163 6.91 -12.83 2.05
N SER A 164 6.78 -14.14 1.98
CA SER A 164 6.87 -14.93 0.77
C SER A 164 5.51 -14.94 0.08
N LEU A 165 5.08 -13.79 -0.46
CA LEU A 165 3.70 -13.60 -0.89
C LEU A 165 3.41 -14.28 -2.23
N HIS A 166 2.28 -14.98 -2.30
CA HIS A 166 1.68 -15.38 -3.57
C HIS A 166 1.02 -14.17 -4.24
N GLU A 167 0.20 -13.44 -3.47
CA GLU A 167 -0.59 -12.32 -3.97
C GLU A 167 -0.65 -11.17 -2.96
N LEU A 168 -0.53 -9.94 -3.47
CA LEU A 168 -0.82 -8.71 -2.76
C LEU A 168 -1.84 -7.90 -3.55
N ARG A 169 -2.97 -7.55 -2.93
CA ARG A 169 -4.00 -6.68 -3.51
C ARG A 169 -4.20 -5.42 -2.68
N LEU A 170 -4.15 -4.27 -3.34
CA LEU A 170 -4.47 -2.96 -2.79
C LEU A 170 -5.61 -2.36 -3.65
N GLU A 171 -6.84 -2.41 -3.14
CA GLU A 171 -8.07 -2.06 -3.89
C GLU A 171 -8.82 -0.91 -3.22
N ASN A 172 -9.08 0.20 -3.91
CA ASN A 172 -9.74 1.38 -3.32
C ASN A 172 -9.03 1.86 -2.04
N VAL A 173 -7.70 1.99 -2.12
CA VAL A 173 -6.84 2.37 -0.99
C VAL A 173 -6.44 3.84 -1.10
N ILE A 174 -6.49 4.57 0.00
CA ILE A 174 -5.99 5.95 0.06
C ILE A 174 -4.82 6.00 1.05
N LEU A 175 -3.71 6.62 0.65
CA LEU A 175 -2.54 6.83 1.51
C LEU A 175 -2.56 8.23 2.13
N SER A 176 -2.61 8.29 3.46
CA SER A 176 -2.59 9.57 4.19
C SER A 176 -1.19 10.15 4.43
N GLN A 177 -0.16 9.40 4.03
CA GLN A 177 1.23 9.79 4.09
C GLN A 177 2.01 8.94 3.08
N ALA A 178 3.23 9.37 2.75
CA ALA A 178 4.10 8.58 1.92
C ALA A 178 4.46 7.30 2.70
N PRO A 179 4.40 6.11 2.08
CA PRO A 179 4.86 4.89 2.72
C PRO A 179 6.36 5.02 3.04
N ALA A 180 6.87 4.33 4.05
CA ALA A 180 8.30 4.28 4.29
C ALA A 180 9.02 3.52 3.15
N PRO A 181 10.32 3.77 2.92
CA PRO A 181 11.12 2.90 2.05
C PRO A 181 11.05 1.45 2.54
N ARG A 182 10.93 0.51 1.60
CA ARG A 182 10.76 -0.94 1.84
C ARG A 182 9.60 -1.26 2.77
N ALA A 183 8.54 -0.45 2.74
CA ALA A 183 7.32 -0.69 3.48
C ALA A 183 6.72 -2.08 3.21
N ILE A 184 6.82 -2.52 1.95
CA ILE A 184 6.34 -3.82 1.50
C ILE A 184 7.48 -4.58 0.82
N ASN A 185 7.73 -5.80 1.29
CA ASN A 185 8.65 -6.75 0.67
C ASN A 185 7.91 -8.06 0.37
N THR A 186 7.73 -8.35 -0.92
CA THR A 186 6.99 -9.53 -1.39
C THR A 186 7.82 -10.82 -1.40
N GLY A 187 9.08 -10.75 -0.98
CA GLY A 187 9.94 -11.91 -0.85
C GLY A 187 10.58 -12.37 -2.17
N PRO A 188 11.25 -13.54 -2.16
CA PRO A 188 12.20 -13.91 -3.20
C PRO A 188 11.62 -14.75 -4.35
N GLU A 189 10.31 -14.97 -4.45
CA GLU A 189 9.77 -16.09 -5.24
C GLU A 189 8.74 -15.71 -6.31
N GLY A 190 8.43 -14.42 -6.47
CA GLY A 190 7.66 -13.92 -7.63
C GLY A 190 6.17 -13.71 -7.39
N ALA A 191 5.82 -12.82 -6.47
CA ALA A 191 4.43 -12.48 -6.13
C ALA A 191 3.64 -11.86 -7.29
N SER A 192 2.32 -11.97 -7.27
CA SER A 192 1.41 -11.14 -8.07
C SER A 192 0.94 -9.93 -7.25
N VAL A 193 1.20 -8.72 -7.73
CA VAL A 193 0.83 -7.47 -7.05
C VAL A 193 -0.18 -6.71 -7.90
N PHE A 194 -1.36 -6.45 -7.31
CA PHE A 194 -2.46 -5.74 -7.92
C PHE A 194 -2.77 -4.47 -7.13
N ILE A 195 -2.61 -3.33 -7.78
CA ILE A 195 -2.95 -2.01 -7.28
C ILE A 195 -4.09 -1.48 -8.15
N ASN A 196 -5.28 -1.36 -7.58
CA ASN A 196 -6.46 -0.90 -8.29
C ASN A 196 -7.13 0.24 -7.51
N SER A 197 -7.30 1.39 -8.17
CA SER A 197 -7.96 2.55 -7.56
C SER A 197 -7.27 3.03 -6.27
N MET A 198 -5.94 3.06 -6.29
CA MET A 198 -5.14 3.65 -5.21
C MET A 198 -5.06 5.16 -5.37
N ASP A 199 -5.24 5.91 -4.30
CA ASP A 199 -4.90 7.33 -4.22
C ASP A 199 -3.64 7.54 -3.37
N ALA A 200 -2.54 7.82 -4.06
CA ALA A 200 -1.26 8.26 -3.51
C ALA A 200 -0.85 9.63 -4.08
N SER A 201 -1.79 10.39 -4.65
CA SER A 201 -1.47 11.66 -5.33
C SER A 201 -0.97 12.72 -4.37
N THR A 202 -1.50 12.74 -3.15
CA THR A 202 -1.19 13.74 -2.14
C THR A 202 0.24 13.56 -1.63
N HIS A 203 0.62 12.39 -1.13
CA HIS A 203 1.93 12.20 -0.48
C HIS A 203 2.98 11.48 -1.33
N GLY A 204 2.54 10.82 -2.40
CA GLY A 204 3.37 10.04 -3.29
C GLY A 204 3.80 8.69 -2.74
N LEU A 205 4.34 7.87 -3.64
CA LEU A 205 4.97 6.59 -3.35
C LEU A 205 6.48 6.80 -3.21
N SER A 206 7.02 6.50 -2.03
CA SER A 206 8.44 6.72 -1.71
C SER A 206 9.37 5.76 -2.42
N SER A 207 10.66 6.12 -2.47
CA SER A 207 11.70 5.26 -3.02
C SER A 207 11.67 3.88 -2.39
N GLU A 208 11.70 2.84 -3.22
CA GLU A 208 11.68 1.43 -2.80
C GLU A 208 10.51 1.07 -1.87
N TRP A 209 9.38 1.79 -1.86
CA TRP A 209 8.26 1.45 -0.96
C TRP A 209 7.76 0.02 -1.14
N LEU A 210 7.81 -0.48 -2.38
CA LEU A 210 7.54 -1.86 -2.77
C LEU A 210 8.83 -2.50 -3.28
N THR A 211 9.16 -3.67 -2.73
CA THR A 211 10.36 -4.44 -3.08
C THR A 211 10.06 -5.93 -3.19
N GLY A 212 10.98 -6.67 -3.80
CA GLY A 212 10.93 -8.12 -3.92
C GLY A 212 10.82 -8.60 -5.36
N LYS A 213 10.65 -9.91 -5.51
CA LYS A 213 10.41 -10.55 -6.82
C LYS A 213 8.93 -10.54 -7.14
N ILE A 214 8.57 -10.04 -8.33
CA ILE A 214 7.18 -9.87 -8.76
C ILE A 214 6.98 -10.49 -10.16
N SER A 215 6.06 -11.43 -10.30
CA SER A 215 5.73 -12.06 -11.59
C SER A 215 4.70 -11.27 -12.38
N HIS A 216 3.79 -10.60 -11.68
CA HIS A 216 2.79 -9.73 -12.26
C HIS A 216 2.64 -8.46 -11.42
N LEU A 217 2.91 -7.29 -12.01
CA LEU A 217 2.60 -6.00 -11.40
C LEU A 217 1.52 -5.31 -12.22
N SER A 218 0.35 -5.09 -11.61
CA SER A 218 -0.77 -4.41 -12.25
C SER A 218 -1.15 -3.17 -11.46
N ILE A 219 -1.06 -2.00 -12.09
CA ILE A 219 -1.44 -0.71 -11.51
C ILE A 219 -2.50 -0.10 -12.41
N ILE A 220 -3.73 -0.04 -11.91
CA ILE A 220 -4.87 0.40 -12.71
C ILE A 220 -5.75 1.41 -11.97
N ASN A 221 -6.38 2.31 -12.73
CA ASN A 221 -7.36 3.29 -12.24
C ASN A 221 -6.89 4.13 -11.04
N SER A 222 -5.57 4.33 -10.88
CA SER A 222 -5.00 4.92 -9.66
C SER A 222 -4.59 6.38 -9.87
N SER A 223 -4.67 7.19 -8.81
CA SER A 223 -4.17 8.56 -8.76
C SER A 223 -2.82 8.57 -8.02
N LEU A 224 -1.73 8.81 -8.74
CA LEU A 224 -0.37 8.54 -8.26
C LEU A 224 0.53 9.77 -8.37
N THR A 225 1.33 9.97 -7.34
CA THR A 225 2.55 10.77 -7.38
C THR A 225 3.71 9.79 -7.13
N LEU A 226 4.64 9.67 -8.07
CA LEU A 226 5.77 8.75 -7.91
C LEU A 226 6.99 9.56 -7.47
N LEU A 227 7.61 9.18 -6.36
CA LEU A 227 8.87 9.79 -5.93
C LEU A 227 10.05 9.10 -6.63
N PRO A 228 11.24 9.73 -6.67
CA PRO A 228 12.41 9.11 -7.30
C PRO A 228 12.67 7.73 -6.71
N GLY A 229 12.82 6.72 -7.57
CA GLY A 229 13.08 5.35 -7.16
C GLY A 229 11.87 4.58 -6.61
N ALA A 230 10.63 5.04 -6.83
CA ALA A 230 9.45 4.40 -6.24
C ALA A 230 9.40 2.87 -6.44
N PHE A 231 9.85 2.38 -7.60
CA PHE A 231 9.86 0.95 -7.91
C PHE A 231 11.26 0.33 -8.13
N THR A 232 12.35 1.00 -7.74
CA THR A 232 13.73 0.47 -7.98
C THR A 232 14.02 -0.85 -7.26
N GLY A 233 13.30 -1.13 -6.17
CA GLY A 233 13.42 -2.40 -5.45
C GLY A 233 12.58 -3.54 -6.04
N VAL A 234 11.82 -3.32 -7.11
CA VAL A 234 11.03 -4.35 -7.78
C VAL A 234 11.87 -5.07 -8.83
N ASN A 235 11.94 -6.39 -8.69
CA ASN A 235 12.53 -7.29 -9.65
C ASN A 235 11.45 -8.13 -10.33
N MET A 236 11.17 -7.83 -11.59
CA MET A 236 10.18 -8.56 -12.36
C MET A 236 10.70 -9.96 -12.71
N THR A 237 10.05 -11.02 -12.21
CA THR A 237 10.45 -12.40 -12.45
C THR A 237 9.25 -13.30 -12.64
N GLY A 238 9.17 -14.01 -13.76
CA GLY A 238 8.08 -14.94 -14.04
C GLY A 238 8.49 -15.90 -15.14
N VAL A 239 8.10 -17.17 -15.00
CA VAL A 239 8.31 -18.22 -15.99
C VAL A 239 6.94 -18.66 -16.52
N PRO A 240 6.69 -18.64 -17.85
CA PRO A 240 7.61 -18.28 -18.92
C PRO A 240 7.74 -16.78 -19.20
N THR A 241 6.85 -15.92 -18.65
CA THR A 241 6.86 -14.47 -18.92
C THR A 241 6.41 -13.69 -17.69
N SER A 242 7.05 -12.53 -17.46
CA SER A 242 6.59 -11.53 -16.49
C SER A 242 5.54 -10.62 -17.13
N ARG A 243 4.63 -10.05 -16.32
CA ARG A 243 3.58 -9.14 -16.80
C ARG A 243 3.61 -7.81 -16.06
N PHE A 244 3.55 -6.71 -16.81
CA PHE A 244 3.37 -5.36 -16.27
C PHE A 244 2.17 -4.68 -16.92
N THR A 245 1.20 -4.30 -16.10
CA THR A 245 -0.03 -3.62 -16.53
C THR A 245 -0.09 -2.24 -15.90
N PHE A 246 -0.26 -1.19 -16.71
CA PHE A 246 -0.31 0.20 -16.28
C PHE A 246 -1.40 0.97 -17.03
N LEU A 247 -2.64 0.92 -16.53
CA LEU A 247 -3.84 1.35 -17.28
C LEU A 247 -4.65 2.39 -16.53
N ASN A 248 -5.17 3.38 -17.26
CA ASN A 248 -6.13 4.36 -16.72
C ASN A 248 -5.63 5.11 -15.47
N ASN A 249 -4.32 5.27 -15.29
CA ASN A 249 -3.78 5.97 -14.13
C ASN A 249 -3.74 7.49 -14.38
N GLN A 250 -3.82 8.25 -13.30
CA GLN A 250 -3.67 9.69 -13.29
C GLN A 250 -2.42 10.06 -12.50
N LEU A 251 -1.50 10.76 -13.15
CA LEU A 251 -0.20 11.14 -12.63
C LEU A 251 -0.18 12.65 -12.33
N GLY A 252 0.17 13.03 -11.11
CA GLY A 252 0.43 14.44 -10.78
C GLY A 252 -0.78 15.37 -10.71
N TYR A 253 -1.93 14.91 -10.20
CA TYR A 253 -3.10 15.77 -9.93
C TYR A 253 -2.96 16.50 -8.57
N PRO A 254 -3.55 17.71 -8.36
CA PRO A 254 -2.82 18.88 -7.94
C PRO A 254 -2.48 18.95 -6.45
N LYS A 255 -1.28 19.50 -6.23
CA LYS A 255 -0.71 19.97 -4.96
C LYS A 255 -1.65 20.97 -4.27
N TRP A 256 -2.38 20.50 -3.26
CA TRP A 256 -2.95 21.37 -2.24
C TRP A 256 -2.43 20.94 -0.87
N PHE A 257 -1.12 21.10 -0.66
CA PHE A 257 -0.62 21.33 0.69
C PHE A 257 -0.42 22.83 0.89
N PRO A 258 -1.24 23.49 1.71
CA PRO A 258 -0.93 24.83 2.15
C PRO A 258 0.34 24.78 3.01
N GLY A 259 1.46 25.25 2.46
CA GLY A 259 2.69 25.47 3.24
C GLY A 259 3.98 24.88 2.67
N ASN A 260 3.94 24.06 1.61
CA ASN A 260 5.16 23.56 0.97
C ASN A 260 5.24 24.05 -0.48
N THR A 261 6.07 25.05 -0.72
CA THR A 261 6.26 25.70 -2.03
C THR A 261 7.11 24.87 -2.99
N THR A 262 7.70 23.76 -2.53
CA THR A 262 8.46 22.85 -3.41
C THR A 262 7.51 21.87 -4.07
N SER A 263 7.21 22.21 -5.31
CA SER A 263 6.62 21.36 -6.32
C SER A 263 7.43 20.05 -6.46
N VAL A 264 7.05 18.97 -5.78
CA VAL A 264 7.64 17.64 -6.05
C VAL A 264 7.13 17.16 -7.41
N PRO A 265 8.02 16.84 -8.37
CA PRO A 265 7.59 16.28 -9.65
C PRO A 265 6.81 14.99 -9.42
N SER A 266 5.75 14.79 -10.17
CA SER A 266 4.94 13.57 -10.10
C SER A 266 5.57 12.37 -10.80
N LEU A 267 6.56 12.62 -11.67
CA LEU A 267 7.31 11.61 -12.42
C LEU A 267 8.77 12.06 -12.64
N PRO A 268 9.57 12.17 -11.57
CA PRO A 268 10.99 12.45 -11.66
C PRO A 268 11.76 11.28 -12.29
N THR A 269 13.04 11.52 -12.61
CA THR A 269 13.98 10.50 -13.08
C THR A 269 13.95 9.28 -12.15
N ARG A 270 13.96 8.07 -12.74
CA ARG A 270 13.95 6.78 -12.04
C ARG A 270 12.68 6.39 -11.26
N SER A 271 11.55 7.07 -11.48
CA SER A 271 10.30 6.76 -10.77
C SER A 271 9.74 5.35 -11.05
N LEU A 272 9.87 4.90 -12.30
CA LEU A 272 9.37 3.60 -12.80
C LEU A 272 10.51 2.70 -13.26
N ASP A 273 11.66 2.77 -12.58
CA ASP A 273 12.79 1.89 -12.86
C ASP A 273 12.50 0.52 -12.24
N LEU A 274 12.13 -0.45 -13.08
CA LEU A 274 11.97 -1.85 -12.69
C LEU A 274 13.20 -2.65 -13.15
N THR A 275 13.68 -3.57 -12.33
CA THR A 275 14.61 -4.59 -12.84
C THR A 275 13.80 -5.60 -13.66
N VAL A 276 14.06 -5.66 -14.96
CA VAL A 276 13.32 -6.54 -15.89
C VAL A 276 14.20 -7.70 -16.36
N PRO A 277 13.63 -8.91 -16.56
CA PRO A 277 14.39 -10.04 -17.02
C PRO A 277 14.78 -9.84 -18.50
N ARG A 278 15.91 -10.42 -18.92
CA ARG A 278 16.36 -10.37 -20.33
C ARG A 278 15.38 -11.07 -21.31
N GLN A 279 14.45 -11.87 -20.80
CA GLN A 279 13.50 -12.65 -21.58
C GLN A 279 12.07 -12.30 -21.14
N GLY A 280 11.24 -11.89 -22.11
CA GLY A 280 9.78 -11.90 -22.04
C GLY A 280 9.14 -11.10 -20.91
N LEU A 281 9.06 -9.77 -21.07
CA LEU A 281 8.13 -8.92 -20.32
C LEU A 281 6.94 -8.53 -21.21
N ILE A 282 5.73 -8.91 -20.82
CA ILE A 282 4.50 -8.46 -21.49
C ILE A 282 4.08 -7.15 -20.82
N ILE A 283 4.03 -6.08 -21.61
CA ILE A 283 3.72 -4.72 -21.15
C ILE A 283 2.39 -4.30 -21.74
N ASN A 284 1.45 -3.94 -20.88
CA ASN A 284 0.17 -3.36 -21.29
C ASN A 284 -0.01 -2.00 -20.62
N ALA A 285 0.18 -0.92 -21.37
CA ALA A 285 -0.02 0.44 -20.87
C ALA A 285 -0.89 1.25 -21.82
N SER A 286 -1.93 1.89 -21.30
CA SER A 286 -2.83 2.73 -22.10
C SER A 286 -3.67 3.67 -21.22
N ASN A 287 -4.13 4.75 -21.84
CA ASN A 287 -5.04 5.72 -21.24
C ASN A 287 -4.56 6.33 -19.91
N ASN A 288 -3.24 6.49 -19.76
CA ASN A 288 -2.68 7.18 -18.61
C ASN A 288 -2.73 8.68 -18.85
N LYS A 289 -3.00 9.45 -17.80
CA LYS A 289 -3.16 10.90 -17.84
C LYS A 289 -2.16 11.54 -16.91
N MET A 290 -1.68 12.72 -17.26
CA MET A 290 -0.71 13.44 -16.45
C MET A 290 -0.94 14.94 -16.50
N THR A 291 -0.77 15.63 -15.37
CA THR A 291 -0.65 17.10 -15.39
C THR A 291 0.73 17.46 -15.94
N CYS A 292 0.76 18.20 -17.05
CA CYS A 292 2.01 18.48 -17.74
C CYS A 292 2.53 19.88 -17.42
N SER A 293 3.48 19.94 -16.47
CA SER A 293 4.38 21.08 -16.25
C SER A 293 5.81 20.69 -16.63
N CYS A 294 6.72 21.66 -16.83
CA CYS A 294 8.11 21.35 -17.19
C CYS A 294 8.85 20.54 -16.13
N GLU A 295 8.46 20.66 -14.86
CA GLU A 295 9.02 19.87 -13.76
C GLU A 295 8.45 18.46 -13.76
N ASP A 296 7.16 18.31 -14.06
CA ASP A 296 6.49 17.00 -14.09
C ASP A 296 6.94 16.15 -15.29
N THR A 297 7.26 16.76 -16.44
CA THR A 297 7.59 16.02 -17.67
C THR A 297 9.08 15.66 -17.80
N VAL A 298 9.89 15.72 -16.73
CA VAL A 298 11.34 15.39 -16.80
C VAL A 298 11.55 13.96 -17.29
N TRP A 299 10.89 12.97 -16.69
CA TRP A 299 11.04 11.57 -17.09
C TRP A 299 10.55 11.27 -18.51
N LEU A 300 9.55 12.02 -19.01
CA LEU A 300 9.04 11.91 -20.38
C LEU A 300 10.04 12.42 -21.43
N ARG A 301 10.96 13.33 -21.06
CA ARG A 301 11.96 13.92 -21.95
C ARG A 301 13.24 13.11 -22.03
N GLU A 302 13.47 12.23 -21.07
CA GLU A 302 14.62 11.35 -21.07
C GLU A 302 14.48 10.28 -22.16
N ASP A 303 15.60 9.95 -22.79
CA ASP A 303 15.67 8.88 -23.78
C ASP A 303 15.12 7.56 -23.18
N PRO A 304 14.15 6.90 -23.84
CA PRO A 304 13.67 5.60 -23.43
C PRO A 304 14.75 4.53 -23.67
N GLN A 305 15.68 4.42 -22.73
CA GLN A 305 16.72 3.37 -22.71
C GLN A 305 16.14 1.93 -22.61
N THR A 306 14.83 1.77 -22.46
CA THR A 306 14.12 0.48 -22.30
C THR A 306 12.74 0.48 -22.98
N ASP A 307 12.29 -0.69 -23.44
CA ASP A 307 10.94 -0.88 -24.01
C ASP A 307 9.83 -0.51 -23.01
N LEU A 308 10.04 -0.79 -21.72
CA LEU A 308 9.13 -0.40 -20.64
C LEU A 308 8.90 1.10 -20.62
N LYS A 309 10.00 1.87 -20.63
CA LYS A 309 9.92 3.33 -20.63
C LYS A 309 9.24 3.84 -21.89
N HIS A 310 9.62 3.30 -23.06
CA HIS A 310 9.03 3.68 -24.33
C HIS A 310 7.51 3.47 -24.36
N ILE A 311 7.02 2.29 -23.96
CA ILE A 311 5.58 1.96 -23.98
C ILE A 311 4.80 2.81 -22.96
N ILE A 312 5.35 3.01 -21.75
CA ILE A 312 4.70 3.87 -20.75
C ILE A 312 4.65 5.33 -21.23
N GLN A 313 5.74 5.87 -21.80
CA GLN A 313 5.77 7.22 -22.37
C GLN A 313 4.66 7.41 -23.42
N GLN A 314 4.49 6.46 -24.34
CA GLN A 314 3.45 6.50 -25.36
C GLN A 314 2.02 6.42 -24.79
N SER A 315 1.87 5.81 -23.60
CA SER A 315 0.57 5.65 -22.96
C SER A 315 0.05 6.90 -22.24
N ILE A 316 0.93 7.87 -21.95
CA ILE A 316 0.63 9.06 -21.14
C ILE A 316 0.12 10.20 -22.03
N LYS A 317 -1.03 10.76 -21.66
CA LYS A 317 -1.62 11.96 -22.26
C LYS A 317 -1.58 13.12 -21.27
N CYS A 318 -1.13 14.28 -21.74
CA CYS A 318 -1.21 15.50 -20.97
C CYS A 318 -2.66 15.95 -20.80
N LEU A 319 -3.07 16.20 -19.57
CA LEU A 319 -4.25 16.99 -19.25
C LEU A 319 -3.85 18.46 -19.43
N GLU A 320 -4.22 19.07 -20.56
CA GLU A 320 -3.98 20.49 -20.78
C GLU A 320 -4.83 21.33 -19.81
N ASP A 321 -4.18 22.10 -18.93
CA ASP A 321 -4.79 23.33 -18.39
C ASP A 321 -4.60 24.44 -19.43
N LYS A 322 -5.50 24.47 -20.42
CA LYS A 322 -5.62 25.46 -21.53
C LYS A 322 -4.70 25.25 -22.74
N ALA A 323 -5.35 25.22 -23.91
CA ALA A 323 -4.86 25.11 -25.27
C ALA A 323 -3.43 25.65 -25.49
N GLY A 324 -2.48 24.73 -25.67
CA GLY A 324 -1.10 25.02 -26.02
C GLY A 324 -0.13 24.04 -25.38
N SER A 325 0.15 22.93 -26.05
CA SER A 325 1.01 21.82 -25.60
C SER A 325 2.24 22.28 -24.77
N PRO A 326 2.24 22.05 -23.45
CA PRO A 326 3.33 22.48 -22.56
C PRO A 326 4.62 21.69 -22.80
N VAL A 327 4.55 20.47 -23.34
CA VAL A 327 5.73 19.63 -23.64
C VAL A 327 6.65 20.32 -24.66
N ALA A 328 6.10 21.08 -25.61
CA ALA A 328 6.86 21.84 -26.59
C ALA A 328 7.49 23.13 -26.03
N ARG A 329 7.01 23.63 -24.87
CA ARG A 329 7.54 24.85 -24.23
C ARG A 329 8.70 24.58 -23.28
N CYS A 330 8.90 23.33 -22.88
CA CYS A 330 9.97 22.92 -21.98
C CYS A 330 11.29 22.59 -22.72
N SER A 331 11.52 23.28 -23.84
CA SER A 331 12.77 23.27 -24.60
C SER A 331 13.92 23.70 -23.69
N ALA A 332 15.02 22.96 -23.76
CA ALA A 332 16.22 23.20 -22.97
C ALA A 332 16.60 24.68 -23.00
N VAL A 333 16.75 25.29 -21.83
CA VAL A 333 17.68 26.40 -21.67
C VAL A 333 19.02 25.84 -22.09
N SER A 334 19.40 26.06 -23.35
CA SER A 334 20.73 25.80 -23.83
C SER A 334 21.65 26.66 -22.99
N ASN A 335 22.52 26.03 -22.21
CA ASN A 335 23.78 26.64 -21.87
C ASN A 335 24.59 26.81 -23.17
N THR A 336 24.29 27.88 -23.90
CA THR A 336 25.13 28.48 -24.93
C THR A 336 25.06 30.00 -24.64
N GLY A 337 26.14 30.68 -24.26
CA GLY A 337 27.50 30.40 -24.69
C GLY A 337 27.51 30.25 -26.21
N LEU A 338 27.13 31.34 -26.92
CA LEU A 338 27.22 31.55 -28.37
C LEU A 338 27.76 30.37 -29.17
N VAL A 339 26.90 29.62 -29.89
CA VAL A 339 27.25 29.07 -31.21
C VAL A 339 26.00 28.99 -32.08
N SER A 340 26.14 29.49 -33.30
CA SER A 340 25.15 29.67 -34.36
C SER A 340 24.26 28.47 -34.64
N ALA A 341 22.97 28.75 -34.88
CA ALA A 341 21.97 27.79 -35.33
C ALA A 341 22.28 27.31 -36.77
N ILE A 342 22.44 25.98 -36.92
CA ILE A 342 22.20 25.28 -38.19
C ILE A 342 20.83 24.61 -38.06
N VAL A 343 19.89 25.11 -38.85
CA VAL A 343 18.55 24.51 -39.01
C VAL A 343 18.72 23.27 -39.90
N VAL A 344 18.45 22.08 -39.36
CA VAL A 344 18.22 20.88 -40.17
C VAL A 344 16.71 20.69 -40.27
N SER A 345 16.20 20.73 -41.50
CA SER A 345 14.78 20.74 -41.83
C SER A 345 14.06 19.46 -41.39
N LEU A 346 12.92 19.62 -40.70
CA LEU A 346 11.85 18.62 -40.64
C LEU A 346 10.96 18.82 -41.87
N THR A 347 10.98 17.86 -42.79
CA THR A 347 10.03 17.80 -43.92
C THR A 347 8.68 17.28 -43.43
N LEU A 348 7.69 18.17 -43.34
CA LEU A 348 6.28 17.80 -43.27
C LEU A 348 5.77 17.51 -44.70
N SER A 349 5.40 16.26 -44.96
CA SER A 349 4.65 15.87 -46.16
C SER A 349 3.15 16.13 -45.95
N CYS A 350 2.67 17.26 -46.45
CA CYS A 350 1.24 17.54 -46.57
C CYS A 350 0.77 17.11 -47.97
N VAL A 351 0.00 16.02 -48.04
CA VAL A 351 -0.62 15.54 -49.27
C VAL A 351 -1.79 16.45 -49.62
N THR A 352 -1.69 17.19 -50.72
CA THR A 352 -2.78 18.00 -51.28
C THR A 352 -3.45 17.21 -52.41
N HIS A 353 -4.74 16.92 -52.25
CA HIS A 353 -5.61 16.44 -53.32
C HIS A 353 -5.90 17.57 -54.31
N TRP A 354 -5.58 17.36 -55.58
CA TRP A 354 -6.03 18.18 -56.69
C TRP A 354 -7.39 17.68 -57.19
N VAL A 355 -8.40 18.55 -57.18
CA VAL A 355 -9.63 18.40 -57.97
C VAL A 355 -9.45 19.26 -59.23
N GLN A 356 -9.35 18.59 -60.37
CA GLN A 356 -9.35 19.21 -61.70
C GLN A 356 -10.80 19.48 -62.11
N LEU A 357 -11.15 20.75 -62.32
CA LEU A 357 -12.31 21.16 -63.12
C LEU A 357 -11.80 21.71 -64.44
N ALA A 358 -12.11 20.99 -65.51
CA ALA A 358 -11.77 21.31 -66.88
C ALA A 358 -12.64 22.46 -67.41
N LEU A 359 -12.04 23.31 -68.25
CA LEU A 359 -12.73 24.26 -69.11
C LEU A 359 -12.95 23.63 -70.49
N SER A 360 -14.22 23.55 -70.90
CA SER A 360 -14.69 23.72 -72.28
C SER A 360 -16.12 24.21 -72.25
#